data_AF-A0A7C5M5J0-F1
#
_entry.id   AF-A0A7C5M5J0-F1
#
_cell.length_a   1.000
_cell.length_b   1.000
_cell.length_c   1.000
_cell.angle_alpha   90.00
_cell.angle_beta   90.00
_cell.angle_gamma   90.00
#
_symmetry.space_group_name_H-M   'P 1'
#
loop_
_entity.id
_entity.type
_entity.pdbx_description
1 polymer ?
#
loop_
_entity_poly.entity_id
_entity_poly.type
_entity_poly.pdbx_seq_one_letter_code
_entity_poly.pdbx_strand_id
1 'polypeptide(L)'
;MSDNNSGRALFAVFDICVTLFIIGGIIGTVWLYSEQPFPGSPPLVVIETGSMMHENEPFGRIGYIDPGDIVIAKAVHDRNDIISYCEAKNKFKQYKKYGNYGDVIIYRPMGSKNLVPIIHRAICWVDYDEKNKTYTIEEYGIYNATSVDIPELGLHGVKFSHSGFITKGDHNPCCDQSPLAGICREPVKMEWIIGKAEGELPWFGSLKLLFENSHQEVPSDSWLCLAVSIIIMVTIPTAMDIRDYIRERRGVTPREGWLGQIGKNPAMRKKVLKKATTLYWVLFIPSIFVLYLYPFMLIILFLLILANLYAALLLIEDRKRWSKNSSLAWPVLSCFVSPLILTLYYMKIRKEI
;
A
#
# COMPACT_ATOMS: atom_id res chain seq x y z
N MET A 1 -22.66 24.84 31.34
CA MET A 1 -22.23 25.11 29.95
C MET A 1 -20.73 24.82 29.71
N SER A 2 -19.87 24.87 30.73
CA SER A 2 -18.42 24.53 30.65
C SER A 2 -18.11 23.02 30.52
N ASP A 3 -18.86 22.16 31.22
CA ASP A 3 -18.58 20.71 31.32
C ASP A 3 -18.81 19.90 30.03
N ASN A 4 -19.56 20.45 29.07
CA ASN A 4 -19.86 19.75 27.81
C ASN A 4 -18.73 19.91 26.77
N ASN A 5 -17.87 20.93 26.92
CA ASN A 5 -16.76 21.19 26.00
C ASN A 5 -15.53 20.32 26.33
N SER A 6 -15.25 20.06 27.61
CA SER A 6 -14.13 19.21 28.05
C SER A 6 -14.30 17.76 27.61
N GLY A 7 -15.50 17.20 27.77
CA GLY A 7 -15.83 15.86 27.30
C GLY A 7 -15.72 15.71 25.78
N ARG A 8 -16.25 16.68 25.02
CA ARG A 8 -16.14 16.70 23.54
C ARG A 8 -14.70 16.80 23.05
N ALA A 9 -13.89 17.63 23.69
CA ALA A 9 -12.47 17.76 23.36
C ALA A 9 -11.69 16.45 23.61
N LEU A 10 -11.98 15.75 24.71
CA LEU A 10 -11.34 14.47 25.02
C LEU A 10 -11.66 13.38 23.99
N PHE A 11 -12.93 13.28 23.55
CA PHE A 11 -13.32 12.34 22.49
C PHE A 11 -12.64 12.65 21.16
N ALA A 12 -12.58 13.93 20.77
CA ALA A 12 -11.89 14.34 19.55
C ALA A 12 -10.39 13.99 19.59
N VAL A 13 -9.72 14.22 20.72
CA VAL A 13 -8.30 13.84 20.89
C VAL A 13 -8.12 12.32 20.77
N PHE A 14 -9.00 11.53 21.37
CA PHE A 14 -8.96 10.07 21.26
C PHE A 14 -9.13 9.60 19.81
N ASP A 15 -10.10 10.14 19.08
CA ASP A 15 -10.36 9.80 17.68
C ASP A 15 -9.16 10.17 16.79
N ILE A 16 -8.53 11.32 17.04
CA ILE A 16 -7.29 11.72 16.37
C ILE A 16 -6.17 10.72 16.68
N CYS A 17 -5.97 10.33 17.93
CA CYS A 17 -4.95 9.35 18.31
C CYS A 17 -5.18 7.99 17.64
N VAL A 18 -6.42 7.50 17.61
CA VAL A 18 -6.78 6.24 16.92
C VAL A 18 -6.50 6.35 15.43
N THR A 19 -6.85 7.48 14.82
CA THR A 19 -6.62 7.74 13.39
C THR A 19 -5.12 7.76 13.08
N LEU A 20 -4.32 8.50 13.85
CA LEU A 20 -2.86 8.52 13.70
C LEU A 20 -2.24 7.15 13.91
N PHE A 21 -2.77 6.37 14.86
CA PHE A 21 -2.32 5.00 15.10
C PHE A 21 -2.57 4.12 13.87
N ILE A 22 -3.78 4.14 13.30
CA ILE A 22 -4.12 3.40 12.08
C ILE A 22 -3.22 3.82 10.91
N ILE A 23 -3.05 5.13 10.69
CA ILE A 23 -2.18 5.67 9.64
C ILE A 23 -0.74 5.17 9.84
N GLY A 24 -0.21 5.23 11.06
CA GLY A 24 1.11 4.70 11.39
C GLY A 24 1.25 3.21 11.08
N GLY A 25 0.22 2.41 11.37
CA GLY A 25 0.18 0.99 11.02
C GLY A 25 0.19 0.74 9.51
N ILE A 26 -0.55 1.55 8.74
CA ILE A 26 -0.56 1.47 7.26
C ILE A 26 0.81 1.85 6.69
N ILE A 27 1.35 3.01 7.08
CA ILE A 27 2.66 3.50 6.60
C ILE A 27 3.76 2.50 6.97
N GLY A 28 3.77 2.01 8.22
CA GLY A 28 4.73 1.00 8.66
C GLY A 28 4.62 -0.31 7.87
N THR A 29 3.40 -0.72 7.51
CA THR A 29 3.18 -1.89 6.65
C THR A 29 3.78 -1.70 5.26
N VAL A 30 3.52 -0.56 4.63
CA VAL A 30 4.08 -0.23 3.31
C VAL A 30 5.61 -0.17 3.38
N TRP A 31 6.17 0.40 4.44
CA TRP A 31 7.62 0.53 4.61
C TRP A 31 8.32 -0.82 4.81
N LEU A 32 7.76 -1.70 5.65
CA LEU A 32 8.30 -3.05 5.81
C LEU A 32 8.11 -3.90 4.56
N TYR A 33 6.97 -3.76 3.87
CA TYR A 33 6.74 -4.45 2.61
C TYR A 33 7.71 -3.98 1.53
N SER A 34 8.05 -2.69 1.46
CA SER A 34 8.95 -2.15 0.43
C SER A 34 10.42 -2.44 0.68
N GLU A 35 10.83 -2.77 1.92
CA GLU A 35 12.23 -2.93 2.32
C GLU A 35 13.13 -1.70 2.05
N GLN A 36 12.52 -0.53 1.85
CA GLN A 36 13.27 0.72 1.68
C GLN A 36 13.89 1.17 3.02
N PRO A 37 15.04 1.87 3.02
CA PRO A 37 15.67 2.36 4.25
C PRO A 37 14.82 3.46 4.91
N PHE A 38 14.62 3.41 6.24
CA PHE A 38 14.00 4.47 7.04
C PHE A 38 15.00 5.07 8.06
N PRO A 39 15.24 6.40 8.06
CA PRO A 39 14.78 7.39 7.09
C PRO A 39 15.53 7.27 5.75
N GLY A 40 14.87 7.54 4.62
CA GLY A 40 15.46 7.33 3.29
C GLY A 40 14.51 7.65 2.14
N SER A 41 14.66 6.93 1.02
CA SER A 41 13.79 7.11 -0.16
C SER A 41 12.37 6.64 0.20
N PRO A 42 11.34 7.48 0.01
CA PRO A 42 9.97 7.08 0.33
C PRO A 42 9.55 5.90 -0.56
N PRO A 43 8.82 4.92 -0.01
CA PRO A 43 8.45 3.73 -0.76
C PRO A 43 7.30 3.98 -1.73
N LEU A 44 6.59 5.09 -1.63
CA LEU A 44 5.49 5.44 -2.54
C LEU A 44 6.00 6.45 -3.57
N VAL A 45 5.87 6.10 -4.85
CA VAL A 45 6.35 6.92 -5.97
C VAL A 45 5.16 7.26 -6.87
N VAL A 46 4.98 8.54 -7.14
CA VAL A 46 3.97 9.04 -8.08
C VAL A 46 4.57 9.05 -9.48
N ILE A 47 3.81 8.58 -10.45
CA ILE A 47 4.17 8.58 -11.86
C ILE A 47 3.88 9.96 -12.45
N GLU A 48 4.88 10.60 -13.04
CA GLU A 48 4.78 11.99 -13.46
C GLU A 48 4.57 12.18 -14.96
N THR A 49 5.04 11.24 -15.79
CA THR A 49 5.12 11.41 -17.26
C THR A 49 4.56 10.24 -18.03
N GLY A 50 4.03 10.47 -19.23
CA GLY A 50 3.40 9.45 -20.07
C GLY A 50 4.33 8.39 -20.71
N SER A 51 5.61 8.29 -20.33
CA SER A 51 6.58 7.40 -20.97
C SER A 51 6.29 5.90 -20.81
N MET A 52 5.47 5.52 -19.82
CA MET A 52 5.03 4.13 -19.57
C MET A 52 3.61 3.85 -20.07
N MET A 53 2.95 4.83 -20.70
CA MET A 53 1.58 4.69 -21.16
C MET A 53 1.46 3.72 -22.34
N HIS A 54 0.32 3.06 -22.41
CA HIS A 54 -0.05 2.19 -23.52
C HIS A 54 -1.20 2.82 -24.33
N GLU A 55 -1.13 2.78 -25.66
CA GLU A 55 -2.18 3.32 -26.51
C GLU A 55 -3.48 2.48 -26.43
N ASN A 56 -4.65 3.14 -26.55
CA ASN A 56 -5.96 2.50 -26.73
C ASN A 56 -6.53 1.57 -25.64
N GLU A 57 -5.95 1.51 -24.44
CA GLU A 57 -6.50 0.71 -23.32
C GLU A 57 -7.78 1.33 -22.69
N PRO A 58 -8.67 0.55 -22.05
CA PRO A 58 -10.00 1.01 -21.60
C PRO A 58 -9.97 2.05 -20.46
N PHE A 59 -11.14 2.59 -20.12
CA PHE A 59 -11.36 3.56 -19.03
C PHE A 59 -10.97 3.00 -17.63
N GLY A 60 -10.17 3.72 -16.84
CA GLY A 60 -9.86 3.37 -15.44
C GLY A 60 -8.87 2.21 -15.24
N ARG A 61 -7.70 2.27 -15.88
CA ARG A 61 -6.75 1.17 -16.16
C ARG A 61 -6.00 0.59 -14.95
N ILE A 62 -6.71 -0.24 -14.20
CA ILE A 62 -6.07 -1.16 -13.24
C ILE A 62 -5.18 -2.16 -14.00
N GLY A 63 -3.94 -2.33 -13.56
CA GLY A 63 -2.94 -3.24 -14.10
C GLY A 63 -1.95 -2.60 -15.07
N TYR A 64 -1.90 -1.27 -15.13
CA TYR A 64 -1.05 -0.45 -16.00
C TYR A 64 -0.46 0.72 -15.18
N ILE A 65 0.57 1.38 -15.73
CA ILE A 65 1.20 2.56 -15.09
C ILE A 65 0.94 3.76 -15.99
N ASP A 66 0.11 4.67 -15.50
CA ASP A 66 -0.17 5.94 -16.13
C ASP A 66 0.22 7.13 -15.22
N PRO A 67 0.43 8.34 -15.77
CA PRO A 67 0.67 9.53 -14.97
C PRO A 67 -0.47 9.77 -13.97
N GLY A 68 -0.09 10.03 -12.72
CA GLY A 68 -1.02 10.18 -11.61
C GLY A 68 -1.28 8.89 -10.83
N ASP A 69 -0.75 7.75 -11.23
CA ASP A 69 -0.75 6.55 -10.40
C ASP A 69 0.34 6.62 -9.32
N ILE A 70 0.17 5.82 -8.26
CA ILE A 70 1.17 5.64 -7.22
C ILE A 70 1.60 4.17 -7.19
N VAL A 71 2.89 3.90 -7.23
CA VAL A 71 3.46 2.55 -7.12
C VAL A 71 4.32 2.41 -5.87
N ILE A 72 4.52 1.18 -5.39
CA ILE A 72 5.45 0.89 -4.30
C ILE A 72 6.81 0.57 -4.89
N ALA A 73 7.84 1.34 -4.52
CA ALA A 73 9.23 1.06 -4.83
C ALA A 73 9.77 -0.04 -3.89
N LYS A 74 9.66 -1.30 -4.31
CA LYS A 74 10.21 -2.45 -3.58
C LYS A 74 11.72 -2.53 -3.79
N ALA A 75 12.50 -2.55 -2.71
CA ALA A 75 13.96 -2.64 -2.77
C ALA A 75 14.40 -3.88 -3.56
N VAL A 76 15.51 -3.73 -4.25
CA VAL A 76 16.17 -4.76 -5.07
C VAL A 76 17.57 -4.92 -4.51
N HIS A 77 17.97 -6.15 -4.19
CA HIS A 77 19.28 -6.43 -3.61
C HIS A 77 20.21 -7.07 -4.63
N ASP A 78 19.66 -7.93 -5.50
CA ASP A 78 20.41 -8.68 -6.49
C ASP A 78 19.81 -8.54 -7.89
N ARG A 79 20.63 -8.74 -8.94
CA ARG A 79 20.16 -8.75 -10.35
C ARG A 79 19.00 -9.72 -10.56
N ASN A 80 18.99 -10.83 -9.83
CA ASN A 80 18.00 -11.89 -9.96
C ASN A 80 16.62 -11.53 -9.38
N ASP A 81 16.51 -10.44 -8.63
CA ASP A 81 15.22 -9.93 -8.14
C ASP A 81 14.41 -9.25 -9.25
N ILE A 82 15.05 -8.94 -10.39
CA ILE A 82 14.45 -8.28 -11.55
C ILE A 82 14.39 -9.27 -12.70
N ILE A 83 13.18 -9.50 -13.20
CA ILE A 83 12.93 -10.26 -14.42
C ILE A 83 12.80 -9.28 -15.58
N SER A 84 13.76 -9.28 -16.49
CA SER A 84 13.73 -8.40 -17.66
C SER A 84 12.61 -8.78 -18.65
N TYR A 85 12.21 -7.84 -19.52
CA TYR A 85 11.22 -8.07 -20.57
C TYR A 85 11.62 -9.25 -21.47
N CYS A 86 12.88 -9.30 -21.92
CA CYS A 86 13.35 -10.36 -22.79
C CYS A 86 13.38 -11.71 -22.06
N GLU A 87 13.80 -11.72 -20.79
CA GLU A 87 13.79 -12.92 -19.94
C GLU A 87 12.36 -13.44 -19.72
N ALA A 88 11.42 -12.56 -19.37
CA ALA A 88 10.01 -12.89 -19.20
C ALA A 88 9.39 -13.42 -20.50
N LYS A 89 9.62 -12.75 -21.64
CA LYS A 89 9.08 -13.18 -22.93
C LYS A 89 9.59 -14.56 -23.36
N ASN A 90 10.84 -14.88 -23.06
CA ASN A 90 11.47 -16.13 -23.50
C ASN A 90 11.20 -17.28 -22.53
N LYS A 91 11.45 -17.08 -21.22
CA LYS A 91 11.42 -18.11 -20.18
C LYS A 91 10.11 -18.14 -19.40
N PHE A 92 9.52 -16.98 -19.11
CA PHE A 92 8.36 -16.82 -18.21
C PHE A 92 7.16 -16.17 -18.92
N LYS A 93 6.67 -16.79 -19.99
CA LYS A 93 5.64 -16.24 -20.92
C LYS A 93 4.31 -15.77 -20.29
N GLN A 94 4.10 -15.97 -19.00
CA GLN A 94 2.93 -15.51 -18.25
C GLN A 94 3.26 -14.37 -17.28
N TYR A 95 4.53 -14.05 -17.07
CA TYR A 95 4.98 -12.99 -16.18
C TYR A 95 4.85 -11.62 -16.86
N LYS A 96 3.77 -10.93 -16.50
CA LYS A 96 3.48 -9.57 -16.96
C LYS A 96 3.28 -8.64 -15.78
N LYS A 97 3.80 -7.43 -15.89
CA LYS A 97 3.60 -6.32 -14.97
C LYS A 97 3.31 -5.07 -15.78
N TYR A 98 2.25 -4.37 -15.38
CA TYR A 98 1.87 -3.08 -15.95
C TYR A 98 1.66 -3.16 -17.47
N GLY A 99 0.71 -4.00 -17.89
CA GLY A 99 0.36 -4.20 -19.31
C GLY A 99 1.29 -5.10 -20.13
N ASN A 100 2.58 -5.24 -19.76
CA ASN A 100 3.57 -5.89 -20.62
C ASN A 100 4.51 -6.85 -19.85
N TYR A 101 5.42 -7.53 -20.55
CA TYR A 101 6.32 -8.54 -19.97
C TYR A 101 7.41 -7.94 -19.09
N GLY A 102 7.81 -8.67 -18.04
CA GLY A 102 8.94 -8.30 -17.19
C GLY A 102 8.65 -7.13 -16.23
N ASP A 103 9.63 -6.83 -15.40
CA ASP A 103 9.55 -5.84 -14.34
C ASP A 103 9.81 -4.40 -14.82
N VAL A 104 9.22 -3.46 -14.09
CA VAL A 104 9.46 -2.03 -14.22
C VAL A 104 10.29 -1.57 -13.03
N ILE A 105 11.39 -0.87 -13.30
CA ILE A 105 12.35 -0.44 -12.27
C ILE A 105 12.39 1.08 -12.17
N ILE A 106 12.56 1.55 -10.94
CA ILE A 106 12.73 2.95 -10.57
C ILE A 106 14.21 3.15 -10.28
N TYR A 107 14.89 4.04 -11.00
CA TYR A 107 16.34 4.22 -10.88
C TYR A 107 16.76 5.68 -11.01
N ARG A 108 17.97 5.99 -10.56
CA ARG A 108 18.61 7.30 -10.70
C ARG A 108 19.45 7.31 -11.98
N PRO A 109 19.15 8.18 -12.96
CA PRO A 109 19.96 8.28 -14.18
C PRO A 109 21.42 8.60 -13.84
N MET A 110 22.35 7.81 -14.38
CA MET A 110 23.80 7.92 -14.10
C MET A 110 24.17 7.89 -12.60
N GLY A 111 23.30 7.35 -11.74
CA GLY A 111 23.48 7.36 -10.28
C GLY A 111 23.37 8.74 -9.62
N SER A 112 22.95 9.77 -10.35
CA SER A 112 22.90 11.15 -9.84
C SER A 112 21.73 11.35 -8.89
N LYS A 113 22.00 11.88 -7.69
CA LYS A 113 20.96 12.27 -6.71
C LYS A 113 20.26 13.59 -7.05
N ASN A 114 20.81 14.36 -8.00
CA ASN A 114 20.26 15.65 -8.41
C ASN A 114 19.27 15.53 -9.57
N LEU A 115 19.17 14.35 -10.18
CA LEU A 115 18.22 14.07 -11.25
C LEU A 115 16.97 13.39 -10.69
N VAL A 116 15.84 13.68 -11.31
CA VAL A 116 14.57 13.03 -10.99
C VAL A 116 14.71 11.54 -11.33
N PRO A 117 14.31 10.62 -10.42
CA PRO A 117 14.27 9.20 -10.72
C PRO A 117 13.37 8.88 -11.91
N ILE A 118 13.74 7.85 -12.66
CA ILE A 118 13.01 7.39 -13.84
C ILE A 118 12.44 6.01 -13.55
N ILE A 119 11.21 5.79 -14.01
CA ILE A 119 10.53 4.51 -13.91
C ILE A 119 10.32 3.95 -15.30
N HIS A 120 11.09 2.92 -15.67
CA HIS A 120 11.00 2.30 -16.99
C HIS A 120 11.17 0.77 -16.92
N ARG A 121 10.75 0.09 -17.97
CA ARG A 121 10.83 -1.37 -18.06
C ARG A 121 12.29 -1.81 -18.21
N ALA A 122 12.69 -2.82 -17.42
CA ALA A 122 13.97 -3.48 -17.62
C ALA A 122 13.88 -4.37 -18.86
N ILE A 123 14.68 -4.09 -19.90
CA ILE A 123 14.59 -4.78 -21.20
C ILE A 123 15.46 -6.03 -21.24
N CYS A 124 16.75 -5.88 -20.98
CA CYS A 124 17.73 -6.95 -20.90
C CYS A 124 18.90 -6.55 -20.01
N TRP A 125 19.70 -7.53 -19.59
CA TRP A 125 20.92 -7.31 -18.83
C TRP A 125 22.14 -7.34 -19.75
N VAL A 126 23.00 -6.34 -19.66
CA VAL A 126 24.30 -6.32 -20.33
C VAL A 126 25.36 -6.79 -19.36
N ASP A 127 26.04 -7.87 -19.71
CA ASP A 127 27.24 -8.32 -19.01
C ASP A 127 28.48 -7.77 -19.72
N TYR A 128 29.29 -6.99 -19.00
CA TYR A 128 30.53 -6.40 -19.48
C TYR A 128 31.72 -7.09 -18.82
N ASP A 129 32.54 -7.74 -19.64
CA ASP A 129 33.83 -8.28 -19.21
C ASP A 129 34.90 -7.20 -19.28
N GLU A 130 35.31 -6.69 -18.12
CA GLU A 130 36.33 -5.65 -18.00
C GLU A 130 37.70 -6.08 -18.56
N LYS A 131 38.05 -7.38 -18.50
CA LYS A 131 39.35 -7.89 -18.94
C LYS A 131 39.45 -7.89 -20.46
N ASN A 132 38.43 -8.42 -21.11
CA ASN A 132 38.39 -8.55 -22.57
C ASN A 132 37.76 -7.34 -23.27
N LYS A 133 37.14 -6.43 -22.50
CA LYS A 133 36.36 -5.28 -22.99
C LYS A 133 35.28 -5.73 -23.97
N THR A 134 34.58 -6.79 -23.61
CA THR A 134 33.54 -7.41 -24.43
C THR A 134 32.20 -7.44 -23.71
N TYR A 135 31.12 -7.46 -24.49
CA TYR A 135 29.75 -7.47 -24.02
C TYR A 135 29.07 -8.80 -24.35
N THR A 136 28.28 -9.29 -23.41
CA THR A 136 27.40 -10.44 -23.59
C THR A 136 25.97 -10.06 -23.19
N ILE A 137 25.03 -10.35 -24.09
CA ILE A 137 23.59 -10.14 -23.91
C ILE A 137 22.90 -11.39 -24.45
N GLU A 138 22.64 -12.34 -23.55
CA GLU A 138 22.17 -13.68 -23.91
C GLU A 138 20.87 -13.64 -24.71
N GLU A 139 19.93 -12.77 -24.34
CA GLU A 139 18.60 -12.72 -24.95
C GLU A 139 18.60 -12.18 -26.38
N TYR A 140 19.67 -11.47 -26.77
CA TYR A 140 19.89 -10.98 -28.12
C TYR A 140 20.93 -11.81 -28.90
N GLY A 141 21.44 -12.90 -28.31
CA GLY A 141 22.45 -13.75 -28.93
C GLY A 141 23.80 -13.05 -29.14
N ILE A 142 24.07 -11.98 -28.39
CA ILE A 142 25.33 -11.23 -28.46
C ILE A 142 26.28 -11.84 -27.44
N TYR A 143 27.42 -12.36 -27.89
CA TYR A 143 28.42 -12.99 -27.03
C TYR A 143 29.81 -12.46 -27.35
N ASN A 144 30.53 -12.01 -26.33
CA ASN A 144 31.90 -11.49 -26.43
C ASN A 144 32.09 -10.42 -27.54
N ALA A 145 31.07 -9.58 -27.76
CA ALA A 145 31.12 -8.53 -28.79
C ALA A 145 31.91 -7.30 -28.30
N THR A 146 32.58 -6.59 -29.20
CA THR A 146 33.37 -5.38 -28.85
C THR A 146 32.54 -4.09 -28.82
N SER A 147 31.28 -4.16 -29.24
CA SER A 147 30.27 -3.11 -29.18
C SER A 147 28.88 -3.73 -29.16
N VAL A 148 27.91 -3.00 -28.62
CA VAL A 148 26.50 -3.41 -28.58
C VAL A 148 25.74 -2.78 -29.74
N ASP A 149 25.13 -3.64 -30.57
CA ASP A 149 24.26 -3.24 -31.68
C ASP A 149 22.90 -3.92 -31.51
N ILE A 150 21.88 -3.13 -31.19
CA ILE A 150 20.49 -3.56 -31.04
C ILE A 150 19.62 -2.47 -31.68
N PRO A 151 19.39 -2.54 -33.01
CA PRO A 151 18.69 -1.49 -33.75
C PRO A 151 17.28 -1.20 -33.24
N GLU A 152 16.56 -2.23 -32.79
CA GLU A 152 15.21 -2.10 -32.23
C GLU A 152 15.15 -1.31 -30.91
N LEU A 153 16.28 -1.16 -30.22
CA LEU A 153 16.42 -0.32 -29.04
C LEU A 153 17.07 1.04 -29.36
N GLY A 154 17.44 1.30 -30.62
CA GLY A 154 18.18 2.49 -31.02
C GLY A 154 19.64 2.49 -30.55
N LEU A 155 20.25 1.30 -30.39
CA LEU A 155 21.65 1.13 -30.06
C LEU A 155 22.43 0.70 -31.31
N HIS A 156 23.39 1.52 -31.73
CA HIS A 156 24.23 1.26 -32.91
C HIS A 156 25.71 1.38 -32.55
N GLY A 157 26.40 0.25 -32.48
CA GLY A 157 27.83 0.20 -32.15
C GLY A 157 28.21 0.89 -30.82
N VAL A 158 27.31 0.90 -29.83
CA VAL A 158 27.52 1.60 -28.56
C VAL A 158 28.50 0.81 -27.69
N LYS A 159 29.34 1.51 -26.93
CA LYS A 159 30.29 0.92 -25.99
C LYS A 159 29.99 1.43 -24.59
N PHE A 160 29.57 0.53 -23.72
CA PHE A 160 29.29 0.81 -22.32
C PHE A 160 30.53 0.62 -21.45
N SER A 161 30.59 1.31 -20.32
CA SER A 161 31.73 1.21 -19.40
C SER A 161 31.56 0.14 -18.32
N HIS A 162 30.36 -0.44 -18.16
CA HIS A 162 30.06 -1.45 -17.15
C HIS A 162 28.78 -2.25 -17.47
N SER A 163 28.57 -3.32 -16.68
CA SER A 163 27.33 -4.12 -16.71
C SER A 163 26.13 -3.34 -16.14
N GLY A 164 24.93 -3.74 -16.54
CA GLY A 164 23.69 -3.15 -16.04
C GLY A 164 22.47 -3.47 -16.92
N PHE A 165 21.31 -2.96 -16.53
CA PHE A 165 20.09 -3.12 -17.32
C PHE A 165 19.99 -2.07 -18.44
N ILE A 166 19.59 -2.51 -19.64
CA ILE A 166 18.98 -1.61 -20.62
C ILE A 166 17.54 -1.37 -20.19
N THR A 167 17.13 -0.10 -20.15
CA THR A 167 15.79 0.31 -19.72
C THR A 167 15.10 1.07 -20.83
N LYS A 168 13.76 0.98 -20.89
CA LYS A 168 12.96 1.68 -21.89
C LYS A 168 11.55 1.95 -21.38
N GLY A 169 11.06 3.16 -21.59
CA GLY A 169 9.64 3.48 -21.44
C GLY A 169 8.79 2.76 -22.48
N ASP A 170 7.66 2.20 -22.09
CA ASP A 170 6.79 1.46 -23.01
C ASP A 170 6.30 2.32 -24.18
N HIS A 171 6.10 3.62 -23.94
CA HIS A 171 5.72 4.62 -24.95
C HIS A 171 6.92 5.32 -25.61
N ASN A 172 8.16 4.98 -25.26
CA ASN A 172 9.34 5.62 -25.84
C ASN A 172 9.76 4.96 -27.16
N PRO A 173 10.33 5.70 -28.13
CA PRO A 173 10.77 5.13 -29.41
C PRO A 173 12.08 4.35 -29.34
N CYS A 174 12.92 4.61 -28.34
CA CYS A 174 14.21 3.95 -28.13
C CYS A 174 14.48 3.73 -26.63
N CYS A 175 15.52 2.98 -26.29
CA CYS A 175 15.92 2.77 -24.90
C CYS A 175 16.60 4.00 -24.29
N ASP A 176 16.66 4.06 -22.97
CA ASP A 176 17.19 5.20 -22.23
C ASP A 176 18.70 5.40 -22.44
N GLN A 177 19.39 4.31 -22.80
CA GLN A 177 20.81 4.25 -23.15
C GLN A 177 21.10 4.71 -24.58
N SER A 178 20.08 4.86 -25.43
CA SER A 178 20.28 5.38 -26.77
C SER A 178 20.80 6.82 -26.72
N PRO A 179 21.82 7.16 -27.53
CA PRO A 179 22.26 8.54 -27.70
C PRO A 179 21.12 9.49 -28.11
N LEU A 180 20.07 8.97 -28.76
CA LEU A 180 18.88 9.70 -29.19
C LEU A 180 17.92 10.02 -28.04
N ALA A 181 17.89 9.20 -26.98
CA ALA A 181 17.02 9.43 -25.83
C ALA A 181 17.57 10.55 -24.93
N GLY A 182 18.88 10.57 -24.71
CA GLY A 182 19.53 11.57 -23.84
C GLY A 182 19.23 11.39 -22.34
N ILE A 183 18.72 10.23 -21.93
CA ILE A 183 18.24 9.96 -20.57
C ILE A 183 19.34 9.38 -19.67
N CYS A 184 19.86 8.20 -20.01
CA CYS A 184 20.86 7.49 -19.19
C CYS A 184 21.81 6.72 -20.10
N ARG A 185 22.92 7.35 -20.51
CA ARG A 185 23.83 6.85 -21.56
C ARG A 185 24.56 5.54 -21.23
N GLU A 186 24.50 5.08 -19.99
CA GLU A 186 25.10 3.83 -19.53
C GLU A 186 24.01 2.87 -19.02
N PRO A 187 24.24 1.54 -19.06
CA PRO A 187 23.31 0.55 -18.54
C PRO A 187 23.06 0.81 -17.05
N VAL A 188 21.82 0.62 -16.58
CA VAL A 188 21.47 0.92 -15.20
C VAL A 188 22.13 -0.08 -14.26
N LYS A 189 23.08 0.38 -13.46
CA LYS A 189 23.71 -0.44 -12.40
C LYS A 189 22.72 -0.77 -11.30
N MET A 190 22.95 -1.89 -10.62
CA MET A 190 22.19 -2.26 -9.41
C MET A 190 22.19 -1.14 -8.37
N GLU A 191 23.33 -0.49 -8.12
CA GLU A 191 23.47 0.61 -7.15
C GLU A 191 22.70 1.89 -7.53
N TRP A 192 22.24 2.01 -8.78
CA TRP A 192 21.43 3.14 -9.24
C TRP A 192 19.93 2.87 -9.09
N ILE A 193 19.53 1.61 -8.93
CA ILE A 193 18.14 1.21 -8.78
C ILE A 193 17.67 1.56 -7.37
N ILE A 194 16.56 2.28 -7.29
CA ILE A 194 15.86 2.58 -6.04
C ILE A 194 15.01 1.37 -5.66
N GLY A 195 14.33 0.79 -6.63
CA GLY A 195 13.52 -0.41 -6.44
C GLY A 195 12.81 -0.83 -7.71
N LYS A 196 12.14 -1.98 -7.67
CA LYS A 196 11.16 -2.37 -8.68
C LYS A 196 9.76 -1.90 -8.27
N ALA A 197 8.96 -1.52 -9.25
CA ALA A 197 7.59 -1.11 -9.03
C ALA A 197 6.73 -2.34 -8.68
N GLU A 198 6.03 -2.27 -7.54
CA GLU A 198 5.09 -3.27 -7.08
C GLU A 198 3.77 -2.61 -6.66
N GLY A 199 2.67 -3.28 -7.00
CA GLY A 199 1.32 -2.75 -6.77
C GLY A 199 1.05 -1.44 -7.49
N GLU A 200 -0.16 -0.95 -7.32
CA GLU A 200 -0.61 0.33 -7.86
C GLU A 200 -1.76 0.86 -6.99
N LEU A 201 -1.76 2.17 -6.78
CA LEU A 201 -2.91 2.93 -6.31
C LEU A 201 -3.27 3.89 -7.44
N PRO A 202 -4.24 3.52 -8.30
CA PRO A 202 -4.56 4.27 -9.50
C PRO A 202 -5.02 5.70 -9.22
N TRP A 203 -4.66 6.64 -10.10
CA TRP A 203 -5.08 8.05 -10.22
C TRP A 203 -5.01 8.96 -8.98
N PHE A 204 -4.69 8.46 -7.78
CA PHE A 204 -4.61 9.28 -6.56
C PHE A 204 -3.42 10.25 -6.55
N GLY A 205 -2.34 9.89 -7.23
CA GLY A 205 -1.19 10.76 -7.47
C GLY A 205 -1.50 11.94 -8.39
N SER A 206 -2.61 11.92 -9.15
CA SER A 206 -3.02 13.04 -10.02
C SER A 206 -3.21 14.33 -9.23
N LEU A 207 -3.61 14.25 -7.95
CA LEU A 207 -3.71 15.41 -7.07
C LEU A 207 -2.34 16.09 -6.88
N LYS A 208 -1.25 15.32 -6.76
CA LYS A 208 0.11 15.87 -6.67
C LYS A 208 0.45 16.64 -7.96
N LEU A 209 0.21 16.02 -9.12
CA LEU A 209 0.49 16.63 -10.43
C LEU A 209 -0.36 17.87 -10.70
N LEU A 210 -1.56 17.96 -10.12
CA LEU A 210 -2.38 19.17 -10.14
C LEU A 210 -1.65 20.34 -9.48
N PHE A 211 -1.11 20.13 -8.27
CA PHE A 211 -0.42 21.16 -7.51
C PHE A 211 0.96 21.52 -8.10
N GLU A 212 1.58 20.58 -8.83
CA GLU A 212 2.87 20.78 -9.51
C GLU A 212 2.75 21.34 -10.93
N ASN A 213 1.53 21.62 -11.41
CA ASN A 213 1.22 22.10 -12.77
C ASN A 213 1.62 21.13 -13.91
N SER A 214 1.76 19.84 -13.61
CA SER A 214 2.03 18.76 -14.58
C SER A 214 0.78 17.93 -14.94
N HIS A 215 -0.41 18.41 -14.59
CA HIS A 215 -1.70 17.75 -14.82
C HIS A 215 -2.01 17.38 -16.28
N GLN A 216 -1.33 18.00 -17.25
CA GLN A 216 -1.51 17.71 -18.68
C GLN A 216 -1.02 16.31 -19.07
N GLU A 217 -0.09 15.74 -18.29
CA GLU A 217 0.38 14.37 -18.45
C GLU A 217 -0.68 13.35 -18.03
N VAL A 218 -1.62 13.73 -17.15
CA VAL A 218 -2.62 12.82 -16.59
C VAL A 218 -3.72 12.55 -17.61
N PRO A 219 -4.00 11.27 -17.94
CA PRO A 219 -5.11 10.91 -18.82
C PRO A 219 -6.45 11.47 -18.32
N SER A 220 -7.30 11.93 -19.23
CA SER A 220 -8.60 12.53 -18.87
C SER A 220 -9.50 11.58 -18.08
N ASP A 221 -9.44 10.28 -18.38
CA ASP A 221 -10.23 9.25 -17.71
C ASP A 221 -9.83 9.09 -16.23
N SER A 222 -8.55 9.25 -15.91
CA SER A 222 -8.02 9.19 -14.54
C SER A 222 -8.63 10.26 -13.64
N TRP A 223 -8.92 11.46 -14.18
CA TRP A 223 -9.60 12.51 -13.44
C TRP A 223 -11.04 12.16 -13.06
N LEU A 224 -11.77 11.52 -13.98
CA LEU A 224 -13.13 11.07 -13.71
C LEU A 224 -13.14 9.92 -12.68
N CYS A 225 -12.23 8.96 -12.80
CA CYS A 225 -12.04 7.89 -11.82
C CYS A 225 -11.68 8.42 -10.43
N LEU A 226 -10.80 9.42 -10.36
CA LEU A 226 -10.45 10.10 -9.11
C LEU A 226 -11.66 10.81 -8.49
N ALA A 227 -12.42 11.56 -9.29
CA ALA A 227 -13.61 12.27 -8.82
C ALA A 227 -14.66 11.29 -8.27
N VAL A 228 -14.93 10.19 -8.98
CA VAL A 228 -15.84 9.14 -8.52
C VAL A 228 -15.33 8.51 -7.22
N SER A 229 -14.03 8.21 -7.12
CA SER A 229 -13.41 7.64 -5.92
C SER A 229 -13.58 8.56 -4.70
N ILE A 230 -13.33 9.86 -4.86
CA ILE A 230 -13.52 10.87 -3.81
C ILE A 230 -15.00 10.99 -3.42
N ILE A 231 -15.91 11.05 -4.41
CA ILE A 231 -17.35 11.11 -4.17
C ILE A 231 -17.80 9.89 -3.36
N ILE A 232 -17.37 8.68 -3.71
CA ILE A 232 -17.72 7.46 -2.97
C ILE A 232 -17.19 7.53 -1.54
N MET A 233 -15.92 7.92 -1.36
CA MET A 233 -15.29 8.03 -0.04
C MET A 233 -15.99 9.03 0.89
N VAL A 234 -16.49 10.14 0.35
CA VAL A 234 -17.22 11.15 1.14
C VAL A 234 -18.69 10.76 1.31
N THR A 235 -19.34 10.29 0.24
CA THR A 235 -20.78 10.02 0.24
C THR A 235 -21.13 8.85 1.15
N ILE A 236 -20.32 7.79 1.24
CA ILE A 236 -20.65 6.64 2.09
C ILE A 236 -20.76 7.04 3.58
N PRO A 237 -19.72 7.64 4.21
CA PRO A 237 -19.83 8.10 5.59
C PRO A 237 -20.93 9.14 5.77
N THR A 238 -21.01 10.15 4.90
CA THR A 238 -22.03 11.19 5.01
C THR A 238 -23.45 10.63 4.87
N ALA A 239 -23.68 9.67 3.98
CA ALA A 239 -24.99 9.02 3.86
C ALA A 239 -25.33 8.19 5.10
N MET A 240 -24.35 7.56 5.75
CA MET A 240 -24.54 6.90 7.04
C MET A 240 -24.94 7.90 8.12
N ASP A 241 -24.27 9.05 8.20
CA ASP A 241 -24.58 10.12 9.15
C ASP A 241 -25.96 10.74 8.90
N ILE A 242 -26.31 11.02 7.64
CA ILE A 242 -27.63 11.54 7.25
C ILE A 242 -28.72 10.53 7.60
N ARG A 243 -28.52 9.24 7.31
CA ARG A 243 -29.47 8.18 7.67
C ARG A 243 -29.71 8.16 9.18
N ASP A 244 -28.66 8.29 9.97
CA ASP A 244 -28.74 8.25 11.42
C ASP A 244 -29.42 9.53 11.95
N TYR A 245 -29.12 10.70 11.38
CA TYR A 245 -29.82 11.96 11.65
C TYR A 245 -31.33 11.93 11.33
N ILE A 246 -31.72 11.36 10.19
CA ILE A 246 -33.14 11.22 9.81
C ILE A 246 -33.87 10.29 10.77
N ARG A 247 -33.22 9.20 11.21
CA ARG A 247 -33.79 8.27 12.20
C ARG A 247 -34.06 8.98 13.53
N GLU A 248 -33.10 9.77 14.01
CA GLU A 248 -33.26 10.58 15.22
C GLU A 248 -34.45 11.54 15.10
N ARG A 249 -34.59 12.26 13.98
CA ARG A 249 -35.75 13.15 13.75
C ARG A 249 -37.09 12.43 13.72
N ARG A 250 -37.13 11.16 13.31
CA ARG A 250 -38.35 10.32 13.32
C ARG A 250 -38.68 9.75 14.71
N GLY A 251 -37.95 10.18 15.76
CA GLY A 251 -38.11 9.65 17.11
C GLY A 251 -37.56 8.23 17.28
N VAL A 252 -36.84 7.70 16.28
CA VAL A 252 -36.14 6.43 16.40
C VAL A 252 -34.84 6.72 17.13
N THR A 253 -34.67 6.15 18.33
CA THR A 253 -33.46 6.35 19.12
C THR A 253 -32.23 5.92 18.30
N PRO A 254 -31.13 6.70 18.33
CA PRO A 254 -29.92 6.34 17.59
C PRO A 254 -29.46 4.95 18.02
N ARG A 255 -28.88 4.22 17.08
CA ARG A 255 -28.43 2.85 17.33
C ARG A 255 -27.31 2.90 18.36
N GLU A 256 -27.66 2.71 19.62
CA GLU A 256 -26.69 2.73 20.71
C GLU A 256 -25.55 1.78 20.38
N GLY A 257 -24.32 2.28 20.51
CA GLY A 257 -23.12 1.44 20.44
C GLY A 257 -23.17 0.33 21.47
N TRP A 258 -22.31 -0.67 21.32
CA TRP A 258 -22.33 -1.84 22.20
C TRP A 258 -22.14 -1.48 23.68
N LEU A 259 -21.32 -0.46 23.95
CA LEU A 259 -21.13 0.15 25.27
C LEU A 259 -22.43 0.71 25.87
N GLY A 260 -23.34 1.26 25.04
CA GLY A 260 -24.65 1.73 25.49
C GLY A 260 -25.60 0.58 25.76
N GLN A 261 -25.68 -0.37 24.82
CA GLN A 261 -26.62 -1.50 24.87
C GLN A 261 -26.38 -2.43 26.06
N ILE A 262 -25.12 -2.57 26.50
CA ILE A 262 -24.76 -3.48 27.60
C ILE A 262 -25.46 -3.12 28.91
N GLY A 263 -25.85 -1.85 29.10
CA GLY A 263 -26.50 -1.36 30.31
C GLY A 263 -28.02 -1.45 30.36
N LYS A 264 -28.69 -1.91 29.30
CA LYS A 264 -30.17 -1.85 29.21
C LYS A 264 -30.87 -2.86 30.10
N ASN A 265 -30.58 -4.14 29.89
CA ASN A 265 -31.16 -5.23 30.67
C ASN A 265 -30.24 -6.47 30.63
N PRO A 266 -30.43 -7.44 31.53
CA PRO A 266 -29.57 -8.64 31.59
C PRO A 266 -29.53 -9.44 30.28
N ALA A 267 -30.65 -9.51 29.56
CA ALA A 267 -30.73 -10.20 28.27
C ALA A 267 -29.88 -9.52 27.18
N MET A 268 -29.91 -8.18 27.11
CA MET A 268 -29.12 -7.38 26.17
C MET A 268 -27.64 -7.42 26.52
N ARG A 269 -27.29 -7.33 27.81
CA ARG A 269 -25.92 -7.54 28.31
C ARG A 269 -25.33 -8.84 27.78
N LYS A 270 -26.03 -9.96 27.98
CA LYS A 270 -25.64 -11.30 27.50
C LYS A 270 -25.52 -11.35 25.97
N LYS A 271 -26.45 -10.73 25.25
CA LYS A 271 -26.47 -10.69 23.78
C LYS A 271 -25.29 -9.89 23.21
N VAL A 272 -24.97 -8.75 23.80
CA VAL A 272 -23.83 -7.90 23.40
C VAL A 272 -22.52 -8.62 23.67
N LEU A 273 -22.31 -9.15 24.87
CA LEU A 273 -21.10 -9.90 25.20
C LEU A 273 -20.91 -11.12 24.28
N LYS A 274 -21.97 -11.90 24.04
CA LYS A 274 -21.92 -13.03 23.08
C LYS A 274 -21.48 -12.56 21.69
N LYS A 275 -22.15 -11.54 21.15
CA LYS A 275 -21.83 -11.00 19.82
C LYS A 275 -20.39 -10.49 19.76
N ALA A 276 -19.92 -9.82 20.81
CA ALA A 276 -18.57 -9.31 20.89
C ALA A 276 -17.54 -10.43 20.89
N THR A 277 -17.74 -11.45 21.73
CA THR A 277 -16.88 -12.64 21.75
C THR A 277 -16.85 -13.32 20.38
N THR A 278 -18.01 -13.56 19.76
CA THR A 278 -18.08 -14.23 18.46
C THR A 278 -17.41 -13.42 17.36
N LEU A 279 -17.71 -12.11 17.27
CA LEU A 279 -17.12 -11.25 16.24
C LEU A 279 -15.60 -11.15 16.41
N TYR A 280 -15.11 -11.03 17.65
CA TYR A 280 -13.68 -11.00 17.92
C TYR A 280 -13.02 -12.28 17.39
N TRP A 281 -13.48 -13.47 17.78
CA TRP A 281 -12.89 -14.73 17.29
C TRP A 281 -12.91 -14.87 15.76
N VAL A 282 -14.01 -14.44 15.11
CA VAL A 282 -14.15 -14.46 13.65
C VAL A 282 -13.10 -13.59 12.96
N LEU A 283 -12.74 -12.44 13.53
CA LEU A 283 -11.71 -11.55 12.97
C LEU A 283 -10.29 -11.94 13.42
N PHE A 284 -10.13 -12.41 14.65
CA PHE A 284 -8.85 -12.73 15.26
C PHE A 284 -8.16 -13.91 14.56
N ILE A 285 -8.85 -15.04 14.36
CA ILE A 285 -8.21 -16.25 13.80
C ILE A 285 -7.64 -15.98 12.40
N PRO A 286 -8.41 -15.41 11.44
CA PRO A 286 -7.85 -15.03 10.14
C PRO A 286 -6.73 -14.00 10.26
N SER A 287 -6.83 -13.04 11.18
CA SER A 287 -5.80 -12.00 11.36
C SER A 287 -4.45 -12.59 11.80
N ILE A 288 -4.47 -13.55 12.74
CA ILE A 288 -3.26 -14.27 13.17
C ILE A 288 -2.68 -15.11 12.02
N PHE A 289 -3.54 -15.77 11.24
CA PHE A 289 -3.09 -16.52 10.07
C PHE A 289 -2.43 -15.61 9.02
N VAL A 290 -3.03 -14.45 8.72
CA VAL A 290 -2.45 -13.48 7.78
C VAL A 290 -1.15 -12.90 8.32
N LEU A 291 -1.04 -12.59 9.62
CA LEU A 291 0.21 -12.14 10.24
C LEU A 291 1.32 -13.19 10.21
N TYR A 292 0.95 -14.47 10.35
CA TYR A 292 1.90 -15.57 10.23
C TYR A 292 2.45 -15.69 8.80
N LEU A 293 1.61 -15.54 7.78
CA LEU A 293 2.02 -15.55 6.38
C LEU A 293 2.75 -14.27 5.96
N TYR A 294 2.35 -13.12 6.51
CA TYR A 294 2.81 -11.78 6.12
C TYR A 294 3.17 -10.95 7.36
N PRO A 295 4.32 -11.22 8.00
CA PRO A 295 4.71 -10.56 9.25
C PRO A 295 4.93 -9.05 9.10
N PHE A 296 5.12 -8.55 7.87
CA PHE A 296 5.23 -7.12 7.58
C PHE A 296 3.91 -6.34 7.71
N MET A 297 2.75 -7.02 7.83
CA MET A 297 1.42 -6.40 7.92
C MET A 297 1.13 -5.78 9.30
N LEU A 298 1.89 -4.76 9.70
CA LEU A 298 1.75 -4.06 10.98
C LEU A 298 0.34 -3.51 11.23
N ILE A 299 -0.39 -3.15 10.17
CA ILE A 299 -1.77 -2.68 10.30
C ILE A 299 -2.66 -3.71 11.01
N ILE A 300 -2.45 -5.01 10.77
CA ILE A 300 -3.23 -6.06 11.43
C ILE A 300 -2.90 -6.10 12.92
N LEU A 301 -1.62 -5.98 13.29
CA LEU A 301 -1.21 -5.90 14.70
C LEU A 301 -1.86 -4.69 15.39
N PHE A 302 -1.88 -3.55 14.71
CA PHE A 302 -2.48 -2.31 15.25
C PHE A 302 -3.99 -2.44 15.41
N LEU A 303 -4.70 -3.04 14.45
CA LEU A 303 -6.13 -3.33 14.56
C LEU A 303 -6.43 -4.31 15.70
N LEU A 304 -5.57 -5.30 15.93
CA LEU A 304 -5.70 -6.23 17.07
C LEU A 304 -5.49 -5.51 18.41
N ILE A 305 -4.54 -4.57 18.51
CA ILE A 305 -4.34 -3.73 19.69
C ILE A 305 -5.58 -2.87 19.95
N LEU A 306 -6.13 -2.23 18.91
CA LEU A 306 -7.37 -1.44 19.02
C LEU A 306 -8.57 -2.30 19.45
N ALA A 307 -8.70 -3.50 18.89
CA ALA A 307 -9.73 -4.45 19.30
C ALA A 307 -9.57 -4.89 20.77
N ASN A 308 -8.33 -5.09 21.24
CA ASN A 308 -8.03 -5.42 22.63
C ASN A 308 -8.44 -4.27 23.57
N LEU A 309 -8.09 -3.03 23.21
CA LEU A 309 -8.46 -1.83 23.96
C LEU A 309 -9.98 -1.63 23.99
N TYR A 310 -10.67 -1.85 22.86
CA TYR A 310 -12.12 -1.75 22.79
C TYR A 310 -12.82 -2.80 23.66
N ALA A 311 -12.32 -4.04 23.67
CA ALA A 311 -12.83 -5.09 24.55
C ALA A 311 -12.60 -4.76 26.03
N ALA A 312 -11.44 -4.19 26.40
CA ALA A 312 -11.19 -3.71 27.75
C ALA A 312 -12.19 -2.61 28.15
N LEU A 313 -12.44 -1.64 27.28
CA LEU A 313 -13.45 -0.59 27.50
C LEU A 313 -14.86 -1.17 27.68
N LEU A 314 -15.22 -2.19 26.90
CA LEU A 314 -16.50 -2.90 27.04
C LEU A 314 -16.65 -3.54 28.43
N LEU A 315 -15.60 -4.18 28.93
CA LEU A 315 -15.60 -4.79 30.26
C LEU A 315 -15.60 -3.75 31.40
N ILE A 316 -14.95 -2.59 31.21
CA ILE A 316 -15.00 -1.48 32.18
C ILE A 316 -16.42 -0.94 32.29
N GLU A 317 -17.09 -0.73 31.16
CA GLU A 317 -18.45 -0.19 31.14
C GLU A 317 -19.46 -1.21 31.71
N ASP A 318 -19.31 -2.49 31.40
CA ASP A 318 -20.11 -3.55 32.02
C ASP A 318 -19.93 -3.59 33.55
N ARG A 319 -18.67 -3.53 34.01
CA ARG A 319 -18.31 -3.47 35.43
C ARG A 319 -18.97 -2.28 36.13
N LYS A 320 -18.86 -1.09 35.53
CA LYS A 320 -19.43 0.15 36.08
C LYS A 320 -20.94 0.05 36.29
N ARG A 321 -21.65 -0.60 35.37
CA ARG A 321 -23.13 -0.68 35.38
C ARG A 321 -23.68 -1.84 36.20
N TRP A 322 -23.10 -3.03 36.08
CA TRP A 322 -23.70 -4.27 36.62
C TRP A 322 -22.88 -4.93 37.72
N SER A 323 -21.56 -4.78 37.72
CA SER A 323 -20.68 -5.57 38.57
C SER A 323 -19.62 -4.72 39.28
N LYS A 324 -20.05 -3.70 40.05
CA LYS A 324 -19.14 -2.77 40.75
C LYS A 324 -18.09 -3.47 41.63
N ASN A 325 -18.43 -4.63 42.22
CA ASN A 325 -17.54 -5.45 43.05
C ASN A 325 -16.68 -6.45 42.25
N SER A 326 -16.82 -6.52 40.92
CA SER A 326 -15.98 -7.36 40.06
C SER A 326 -14.54 -6.86 40.06
N SER A 327 -13.59 -7.80 40.02
CA SER A 327 -12.15 -7.52 39.91
C SER A 327 -11.83 -6.67 38.68
N LEU A 328 -10.90 -5.73 38.86
CA LEU A 328 -10.33 -4.92 37.77
C LEU A 328 -9.42 -5.75 36.84
N ALA A 329 -9.09 -7.00 37.22
CA ALA A 329 -8.26 -7.89 36.42
C ALA A 329 -8.88 -8.18 35.04
N TRP A 330 -10.21 -8.23 34.91
CA TRP A 330 -10.88 -8.55 33.65
C TRP A 330 -10.55 -7.55 32.52
N PRO A 331 -10.77 -6.23 32.70
CA PRO A 331 -10.30 -5.23 31.74
C PRO A 331 -8.81 -5.28 31.45
N VAL A 332 -7.98 -5.39 32.48
CA VAL A 332 -6.51 -5.34 32.36
C VAL A 332 -6.00 -6.52 31.53
N LEU A 333 -6.49 -7.72 31.81
CA LEU A 333 -6.12 -8.93 31.05
C LEU A 333 -6.63 -8.87 29.61
N SER A 334 -7.77 -8.21 29.36
CA SER A 334 -8.31 -8.04 28.01
C SER A 334 -7.35 -7.24 27.13
N CYS A 335 -6.62 -6.27 27.66
CA CYS A 335 -5.62 -5.51 26.87
C CYS A 335 -4.56 -6.41 26.20
N PHE A 336 -4.32 -7.62 26.71
CA PHE A 336 -3.30 -8.54 26.21
C PHE A 336 -3.88 -9.81 25.58
N VAL A 337 -4.98 -10.36 26.11
CA VAL A 337 -5.55 -11.66 25.67
C VAL A 337 -7.08 -11.57 25.52
N SER A 338 -7.59 -10.57 24.78
CA SER A 338 -9.03 -10.30 24.73
C SER A 338 -9.92 -11.45 24.29
N PRO A 339 -9.64 -12.23 23.22
CA PRO A 339 -10.58 -13.25 22.76
C PRO A 339 -10.90 -14.27 23.84
N LEU A 340 -9.88 -14.76 24.55
CA LEU A 340 -10.04 -15.72 25.65
C LEU A 340 -10.71 -15.07 26.85
N ILE A 341 -10.23 -13.89 27.28
CA ILE A 341 -10.73 -13.18 28.45
C ILE A 341 -12.20 -12.80 28.29
N LEU A 342 -12.59 -12.30 27.11
CA LEU A 342 -13.97 -11.97 26.79
C LEU A 342 -14.87 -13.23 26.75
N THR A 343 -14.32 -14.38 26.30
CA THR A 343 -15.03 -15.66 26.34
C THR A 343 -15.26 -16.14 27.78
N LEU A 344 -14.22 -16.13 28.61
CA LEU A 344 -14.30 -16.51 30.02
C LEU A 344 -15.26 -15.59 30.79
N TYR A 345 -15.18 -14.28 30.54
CA TYR A 345 -16.08 -13.30 31.12
C TYR A 345 -17.53 -13.54 30.70
N TYR A 346 -17.78 -13.74 29.40
CA TYR A 346 -19.12 -14.08 28.91
C TYR A 346 -19.66 -15.37 29.54
N MET A 347 -18.83 -16.41 29.67
CA MET A 347 -19.23 -17.66 30.33
C MET A 347 -19.57 -17.46 31.81
N LYS A 348 -18.82 -16.61 32.52
CA LYS A 348 -19.13 -16.24 33.91
C LYS A 348 -20.49 -15.54 33.98
N ILE A 349 -20.70 -14.48 33.19
CA ILE A 349 -21.95 -13.71 33.19
C ILE A 349 -23.14 -14.56 32.73
N ARG A 350 -22.94 -15.49 31.79
CA ARG A 350 -23.98 -16.44 31.34
C ARG A 350 -24.46 -17.36 32.46
N LYS A 351 -23.64 -17.63 33.49
CA LYS A 351 -24.04 -18.43 34.66
C LYS A 351 -24.75 -17.59 35.73
N GLU A 352 -24.47 -16.30 35.77
CA GLU A 352 -25.10 -15.34 36.71
C GLU A 352 -26.49 -14.85 36.23
N ILE A 353 -26.79 -14.96 34.93
CA ILE A 353 -28.05 -14.57 34.27
C ILE A 353 -28.69 -15.77 33.58
#